data_AF-X1K8L5-F1
#
_entry.id   AF-X1K8L5-F1
#
_cell.length_a   1.000
_cell.length_b   1.000
_cell.length_c   1.000
_cell.angle_alpha   90.00
_cell.angle_beta   90.00
_cell.angle_gamma   90.00
#
_symmetry.space_group_name_H-M   'P 1'
#
loop_
_entity.id
_entity.type
_entity.pdbx_description
1 polymer ?
#
loop_
_entity_poly.entity_id
_entity_poly.type
_entity_poly.pdbx_seq_one_letter_code
_entity_poly.pdbx_strand_id
1 'polypeptide(L)' 'MSEFNIIGKTLLFFCVALIILGGIFLLVGKLPFPGRLPGDIVIQRKNIIFYFPLGLCIVISIILTIIFRIFRH' A
#
# COMPACT_ATOMS: atom_id res chain seq x y z
N MET A 1 -15.37 10.36 29.43
CA MET A 1 -14.50 11.13 28.50
C MET A 1 -13.49 10.24 27.76
N SER A 2 -13.12 9.05 28.26
CA SER A 2 -12.26 8.07 27.57
C SER A 2 -12.86 7.48 26.28
N GLU A 3 -14.16 7.17 26.30
CA GLU A 3 -14.85 6.48 25.19
C GLU A 3 -14.79 7.28 23.88
N PHE A 4 -15.03 8.59 23.94
CA PHE A 4 -14.96 9.48 22.78
C PHE A 4 -13.55 9.56 22.19
N ASN A 5 -12.50 9.44 23.01
CA ASN A 5 -11.12 9.43 22.54
C ASN A 5 -10.79 8.12 21.79
N ILE A 6 -11.27 6.98 22.27
CA ILE A 6 -11.05 5.68 21.62
C ILE A 6 -11.77 5.65 20.26
N ILE A 7 -13.02 6.10 20.24
CA ILE A 7 -13.83 6.20 19.02
C ILE A 7 -13.16 7.14 18.01
N GLY A 8 -12.72 8.34 18.43
CA GLY A 8 -12.03 9.29 17.57
C GLY A 8 -10.71 8.74 16.99
N LYS A 9 -9.92 8.05 17.81
CA LYS A 9 -8.65 7.45 17.38
C LYS A 9 -8.87 6.30 16.37
N THR A 10 -9.92 5.53 16.56
CA THR A 10 -10.32 4.44 15.64
C THR A 10 -10.78 5.00 14.30
N LEU A 11 -11.56 6.09 14.33
CA LEU A 11 -12.03 6.78 13.12
C LEU A 11 -10.88 7.34 12.29
N LEU A 12 -9.91 8.00 12.95
CA LEU A 12 -8.71 8.52 12.29
C LEU A 12 -7.88 7.41 11.65
N PHE A 13 -7.69 6.27 12.34
CA PHE A 13 -6.98 5.12 11.78
C PHE A 13 -7.68 4.59 10.52
N PHE A 14 -9.01 4.48 10.55
CA PHE A 14 -9.79 3.99 9.42
C PHE A 14 -9.72 4.93 8.20
N CYS A 15 -9.76 6.25 8.42
CA CYS A 15 -9.58 7.23 7.34
C CYS A 15 -8.21 7.09 6.66
N VAL A 16 -7.13 6.96 7.44
CA VAL A 16 -5.78 6.77 6.89
C VAL A 16 -5.70 5.46 6.10
N ALA A 17 -6.28 4.37 6.62
CA ALA A 17 -6.33 3.09 5.91
C ALA A 17 -7.07 3.19 4.56
N LEU A 18 -8.22 3.88 4.52
CA LEU A 18 -9.00 4.09 3.30
C LEU A 18 -8.26 4.96 2.27
N ILE A 19 -7.57 6.02 2.70
CA ILE A 19 -6.77 6.87 1.81
C ILE A 19 -5.64 6.07 1.17
N ILE A 20 -4.96 5.24 1.96
CA ILE A 20 -3.91 4.33 1.46
C ILE A 20 -4.50 3.36 0.44
N LEU A 21 -5.62 2.72 0.76
CA LEU A 21 -6.28 1.74 -0.11
C LEU A 21 -6.74 2.39 -1.43
N GLY A 22 -7.36 3.56 -1.35
CA GLY A 22 -7.77 4.35 -2.52
C GLY A 22 -6.58 4.80 -3.36
N GLY A 23 -5.47 5.20 -2.73
CA GLY A 23 -4.22 5.54 -3.41
C GLY A 23 -3.65 4.35 -4.19
N ILE A 24 -3.64 3.15 -3.59
CA ILE A 24 -3.23 1.92 -4.26
C ILE A 24 -4.14 1.64 -5.47
N PHE A 25 -5.46 1.72 -5.32
CA PHE A 25 -6.40 1.48 -6.42
C PHE A 25 -6.25 2.49 -7.57
N LEU A 26 -6.03 3.77 -7.27
CA LEU A 26 -5.78 4.79 -8.29
C LEU A 26 -4.47 4.55 -9.05
N LEU A 27 -3.42 4.10 -8.35
CA LEU A 27 -2.14 3.74 -8.97
C LEU A 27 -2.27 2.49 -9.84
N VAL A 28 -3.04 1.49 -9.41
CA VAL A 28 -3.36 0.29 -10.20
C VAL A 28 -4.16 0.66 -11.47
N GLY A 29 -5.13 1.57 -11.36
CA GLY A 29 -5.98 1.98 -12.49
C GLY A 29 -5.32 2.92 -13.51
N LYS A 30 -4.23 3.62 -13.14
CA LYS A 30 -3.51 4.56 -14.03
C LYS A 30 -2.34 3.95 -14.79
N LEU A 31 -2.15 2.65 -14.74
CA LEU A 31 -1.02 1.98 -15.38
C LEU A 31 -1.29 1.75 -16.88
N PRO A 32 -0.50 2.36 -17.79
CA PRO A 32 -0.64 2.18 -19.24
C PRO A 32 -0.08 0.83 -19.74
N PHE A 33 0.42 -0.02 -18.84
CA PHE A 33 0.85 -1.40 -19.10
C PHE A 33 -0.09 -2.37 -18.35
N PRO A 34 -0.20 -3.64 -18.76
CA PRO A 34 -1.27 -4.55 -18.32
C PRO A 34 -1.16 -4.90 -16.83
N GLY A 35 -1.60 -3.99 -15.95
CA GLY A 35 -1.68 -4.16 -14.50
C GLY A 35 -0.34 -4.15 -13.73
N ARG A 36 0.74 -3.55 -14.26
CA ARG A 36 2.08 -3.61 -13.62
C ARG A 36 2.48 -2.29 -13.01
N LEU A 37 2.70 -2.19 -11.70
CA LEU A 37 3.21 -0.96 -11.09
C LEU A 37 4.59 -0.59 -11.68
N PRO A 38 4.93 0.70 -11.86
CA PRO A 38 6.28 1.06 -12.29
C PRO A 38 7.26 0.59 -11.20
N GLY A 39 8.14 -0.35 -11.55
CA GLY A 39 9.03 -1.03 -10.62
C GLY A 39 8.81 -2.54 -10.52
N ASP A 40 7.65 -3.07 -10.96
CA ASP A 40 7.41 -4.51 -10.99
C ASP A 40 8.29 -5.19 -12.04
N ILE A 41 9.18 -6.09 -11.60
CA ILE A 41 10.08 -6.83 -12.48
C ILE A 41 9.32 -8.03 -13.02
N VAL A 42 9.12 -8.04 -14.34
CA VAL A 42 8.54 -9.19 -15.03
C VAL A 42 9.52 -9.73 -16.05
N ILE A 43 10.04 -10.91 -15.77
CA ILE A 43 10.95 -11.62 -16.66
C ILE A 43 10.12 -12.67 -17.39
N GLN A 44 9.81 -12.40 -18.67
CA GLN A 44 9.21 -13.40 -19.55
C GLN A 44 10.30 -14.07 -20.39
N ARG A 45 10.45 -15.38 -20.21
CA ARG A 45 11.21 -16.29 -21.08
C ARG A 45 10.23 -17.24 -21.78
N LYS A 46 10.65 -17.83 -22.91
CA LYS A 46 9.87 -18.74 -23.78
C LYS A 46 8.91 -19.72 -23.08
N ASN A 47 9.21 -20.18 -21.86
CA ASN A 47 8.38 -21.09 -21.08
C ASN A 47 8.18 -20.69 -19.59
N ILE A 48 8.71 -19.54 -19.15
CA ILE A 48 8.71 -19.15 -17.73
C ILE A 48 8.37 -17.67 -17.62
N ILE A 49 7.38 -17.36 -16.78
CA ILE A 49 6.98 -15.99 -16.44
C ILE A 49 7.30 -15.79 -14.96
N PHE A 50 8.30 -14.99 -14.64
CA PHE A 50 8.61 -14.59 -13.27
C PHE A 50 8.07 -13.19 -13.02
N TYR A 51 7.15 -13.06 -12.06
CA TYR A 51 6.53 -11.80 -11.67
C TYR A 51 7.01 -11.40 -10.27
N PHE A 52 7.61 -10.23 -10.15
CA PHE A 52 8.11 -9.73 -8.88
C PHE A 52 7.59 -8.30 -8.61
N PRO A 53 6.55 -8.16 -7.76
CA PRO A 53 5.86 -6.89 -7.52
C PRO A 53 6.61 -5.98 -6.55
N LEU A 54 7.79 -5.51 -6.95
CA LEU A 54 8.62 -4.60 -6.13
C LEU A 54 7.90 -3.31 -5.78
N GLY A 55 7.07 -2.77 -6.68
CA GLY A 55 6.33 -1.53 -6.42
C GLY A 55 5.41 -1.68 -5.21
N LEU A 56 4.69 -2.79 -5.12
CA LEU A 56 3.83 -3.10 -4.00
C LEU A 56 4.63 -3.29 -2.70
N CYS A 57 5.74 -4.02 -2.75
CA CYS A 57 6.60 -4.26 -1.60
C CYS A 57 7.15 -2.95 -1.00
N ILE A 58 7.55 -2.00 -1.84
CA ILE A 58 8.06 -0.68 -1.40
C ILE A 58 6.94 0.12 -0.73
N VAL A 59 5.75 0.17 -1.32
CA VAL A 59 4.60 0.87 -0.75
C VAL A 59 4.24 0.30 0.62
N ILE A 60 4.12 -1.03 0.72
CA ILE A 60 3.86 -1.72 1.99
C ILE A 60 4.95 -1.41 3.02
N SER A 61 6.23 -1.43 2.62
CA SER A 61 7.36 -1.12 3.51
C SER A 61 7.28 0.31 4.07
N ILE A 62 6.97 1.30 3.24
CA ILE A 62 6.82 2.70 3.66
C ILE A 62 5.65 2.84 4.65
N ILE A 63 4.51 2.22 4.35
CA ILE A 63 3.33 2.24 5.23
C ILE A 63 3.66 1.61 6.59
N LEU A 64 4.23 0.41 6.61
CA LEU A 64 4.63 -0.26 7.85
C LEU A 64 5.65 0.57 8.63
N THR A 65 6.59 1.20 7.95
CA THR A 65 7.60 2.06 8.59
C THR A 65 6.94 3.26 9.27
N ILE A 66 5.98 3.92 8.61
CA ILE A 66 5.22 5.04 9.18
C ILE A 66 4.40 4.56 10.39
N ILE A 67 3.70 3.43 10.26
CA ILE A 67 2.93 2.83 11.35
C ILE A 67 3.85 2.54 12.56
N PHE A 68 4.93 1.78 12.37
CA PHE A 68 5.86 1.48 13.47
C PHE A 68 6.49 2.73 14.06
N ARG A 69 6.76 3.75 13.26
CA ARG A 69 7.30 5.03 13.75
C ARG A 69 6.30 5.77 14.63
N ILE A 70 5.01 5.73 14.30
CA ILE A 70 3.94 6.34 15.09
C ILE A 70 3.68 5.53 16.38
N PHE A 71 3.71 4.20 16.33
CA PHE A 71 3.48 3.35 17.50
C PHE A 71 4.67 3.27 18.47
N ARG A 72 5.89 3.59 18.01
CA ARG A 72 7.10 3.62 18.85
C ARG A 72 7.23 4.92 19.66
N HIS A 73 6.36 5.90 19.47
CA HIS A 73 6.36 7.18 20.16
C HIS A 73 5.11 7.36 21.01
#